data_AF-A0A833QL57-F1
#
_entry.id   AF-A0A833QL57-F1
#
_cell.length_a   1.000
_cell.length_b   1.000
_cell.length_c   1.000
_cell.angle_alpha   90.00
_cell.angle_beta   90.00
_cell.angle_gamma   90.00
#
_symmetry.space_group_name_H-M   'P 1'
#
loop_
_entity.id
_entity.type
_entity.pdbx_description
1 polymer ?
#
loop_
_entity_poly.entity_id
_entity_poly.type
_entity_poly.pdbx_seq_one_letter_code
_entity_poly.pdbx_strand_id
1 'polypeptide(L)'
;MLAFLSISNFKLRRVKALKLPSLRLLSTSTSFPNTFHPSSPSPSPSSQWSPPRANQRSPPQANQWGPPPANQRSPPNTNQWSPPATNHWAPLHNQHQQPPPPVTLPPPSPSDLGALAHGGKVKEAIELLSQGVRAPDPHTFFYLVSFCTEPTLLDDLKKVHDYFLRSPFRGDLQINNKILEMYGKCGAMTDARRTFDNMPDRDMESWHIMIHGYAVNGQGDEGLQLYEQLRKSGVTPNTQTFALVLSACATAEAVEEGFIHFESMSKDYGITPGIEHYVGIIELLGKSGHLNEAVEYIENLPFEPTVEIWETLRNMAHAQGDIDMEDWVDDILISLDPSKVDLKKIRAPPPKRRLGTNMLDGRNRLGEYRLPPKIEKKTVKEQVYVPDTRYVLHDIDQEAKEQALLYHSERLAIAYGLISTPARTPLRIIKNLRICGDCHNAIKIMSRIVGRELIVRDNKRFHHFKDGKCSCNDYW
;
A
#
# COMPACT_ATOMS: atom_id res chain seq x y z
N MET A 1 -28.11 -35.78 21.59
CA MET A 1 -28.64 -34.45 21.22
C MET A 1 -28.76 -33.52 22.43
N LEU A 2 -29.48 -33.85 23.51
CA LEU A 2 -29.66 -32.93 24.66
C LEU A 2 -28.35 -32.43 25.32
N ALA A 3 -27.28 -33.26 25.36
CA ALA A 3 -25.96 -32.83 25.85
C ALA A 3 -25.34 -31.65 25.06
N PHE A 4 -25.73 -31.43 23.79
CA PHE A 4 -25.26 -30.29 22.98
C PHE A 4 -25.99 -28.97 23.29
N LEU A 5 -27.02 -28.97 24.16
CA LEU A 5 -27.85 -27.79 24.44
C LEU A 5 -27.60 -27.15 25.81
N SER A 6 -26.65 -27.66 26.60
CA SER A 6 -26.37 -27.13 27.95
C SER A 6 -25.29 -26.03 28.01
N ILE A 7 -24.61 -25.73 26.89
CA ILE A 7 -23.46 -24.80 26.85
C ILE A 7 -23.90 -23.34 26.58
N SER A 8 -25.22 -23.07 26.55
CA SER A 8 -25.79 -21.76 26.22
C SER A 8 -25.84 -20.75 27.38
N ASN A 9 -25.09 -20.96 28.47
CA ASN A 9 -25.10 -20.08 29.65
C ASN A 9 -23.72 -19.97 30.33
N PHE A 10 -22.75 -19.27 29.73
CA PHE A 10 -21.90 -18.32 30.46
C PHE A 10 -21.26 -17.28 29.52
N LYS A 11 -20.75 -16.19 30.11
CA LYS A 11 -20.42 -14.93 29.41
C LYS A 11 -19.25 -15.04 28.41
N LEU A 12 -19.53 -15.00 27.11
CA LEU A 12 -18.59 -14.38 26.16
C LEU A 12 -18.73 -12.85 26.23
N ARG A 13 -17.60 -12.13 26.08
CA ARG A 13 -17.61 -10.68 25.86
C ARG A 13 -18.20 -10.38 24.49
N ARG A 14 -18.90 -9.25 24.36
CA ARG A 14 -19.47 -8.78 23.07
C ARG A 14 -18.34 -8.40 22.11
N VAL A 15 -17.96 -9.30 21.20
CA VAL A 15 -17.50 -8.88 19.88
C VAL A 15 -18.76 -8.41 19.13
N LYS A 16 -18.85 -7.12 18.81
CA LYS A 16 -19.90 -6.64 17.90
C LYS A 16 -19.52 -7.14 16.51
N ALA A 17 -20.45 -7.74 15.78
CA ALA A 17 -20.24 -7.91 14.35
C ALA A 17 -20.35 -6.52 13.68
N LEU A 18 -19.39 -6.18 12.82
CA LEU A 18 -19.58 -5.14 11.80
C LEU A 18 -20.93 -5.36 11.10
N LYS A 19 -21.74 -4.30 11.07
CA LYS A 19 -22.70 -4.09 9.99
C LYS A 19 -22.06 -3.09 9.06
N LEU A 20 -21.70 -3.52 7.84
CA LEU A 20 -21.56 -2.57 6.74
C LEU A 20 -22.91 -1.82 6.63
N PRO A 21 -22.94 -0.48 6.72
CA PRO A 21 -24.18 0.26 6.69
C PRO A 21 -24.78 0.20 5.29
N SER A 22 -26.04 -0.24 5.20
CA SER A 22 -26.75 -0.35 3.93
C SER A 22 -26.93 1.03 3.29
N LEU A 23 -26.17 1.32 2.23
CA LEU A 23 -26.29 2.55 1.43
C LEU A 23 -27.67 2.59 0.74
N ARG A 24 -28.65 3.20 1.42
CA ARG A 24 -29.96 3.53 0.84
C ARG A 24 -29.81 4.76 -0.06
N LEU A 25 -29.44 4.54 -1.31
CA LEU A 25 -29.50 5.55 -2.36
C LEU A 25 -30.96 6.03 -2.53
N LEU A 26 -31.20 7.32 -2.29
CA LEU A 26 -32.49 7.97 -2.54
C LEU A 26 -32.56 8.40 -4.00
N SER A 27 -33.34 7.69 -4.80
CA SER A 27 -33.59 8.04 -6.20
C SER A 27 -34.64 9.15 -6.33
N THR A 28 -34.22 10.38 -6.57
CA THR A 28 -35.10 11.49 -6.96
C THR A 28 -35.04 11.72 -8.47
N SER A 29 -36.12 11.38 -9.17
CA SER A 29 -36.24 11.55 -10.62
C SER A 29 -36.66 12.97 -11.00
N THR A 30 -35.87 13.65 -11.83
CA THR A 30 -36.29 14.88 -12.54
C THR A 30 -35.92 14.80 -14.01
N SER A 31 -36.93 14.81 -14.88
CA SER A 31 -36.82 14.67 -16.33
C SER A 31 -36.74 16.01 -17.06
N PHE A 32 -35.91 16.11 -18.10
CA PHE A 32 -36.03 17.14 -19.14
C PHE A 32 -35.86 16.52 -20.55
N PRO A 33 -36.63 16.97 -21.57
CA PRO A 33 -36.63 16.37 -22.90
C PRO A 33 -35.65 17.02 -23.90
N ASN A 34 -35.28 16.26 -24.94
CA ASN A 34 -34.46 16.70 -26.08
C ASN A 34 -35.30 17.28 -27.23
N THR A 35 -34.74 18.24 -27.98
CA THR A 35 -35.13 18.56 -29.38
C THR A 35 -33.94 19.11 -30.18
N PHE A 36 -33.97 18.99 -31.52
CA PHE A 36 -32.80 19.08 -32.42
C PHE A 36 -32.61 20.45 -33.15
N HIS A 37 -31.35 20.73 -33.50
CA HIS A 37 -30.77 21.31 -34.75
C HIS A 37 -31.69 21.81 -35.91
N PRO A 38 -31.16 22.59 -36.91
CA PRO A 38 -30.11 23.64 -36.90
C PRO A 38 -30.41 24.84 -37.87
N SER A 39 -29.40 25.70 -38.16
CA SER A 39 -29.21 26.59 -39.36
C SER A 39 -29.21 28.12 -39.15
N SER A 40 -28.54 28.85 -40.05
CA SER A 40 -28.22 30.30 -40.08
C SER A 40 -28.70 30.93 -41.43
N PRO A 41 -28.39 32.19 -41.86
CA PRO A 41 -27.61 33.30 -41.26
C PRO A 41 -28.15 34.76 -41.44
N SER A 42 -27.60 35.73 -40.66
CA SER A 42 -27.30 37.17 -41.00
C SER A 42 -28.42 38.13 -41.52
N PRO A 43 -28.26 39.49 -41.53
CA PRO A 43 -27.08 40.32 -41.23
C PRO A 43 -27.28 41.48 -40.21
N SER A 44 -26.20 42.28 -40.03
CA SER A 44 -25.98 43.39 -39.08
C SER A 44 -26.54 44.76 -39.56
N PRO A 45 -26.44 45.90 -38.80
CA PRO A 45 -25.15 46.64 -38.63
C PRO A 45 -24.92 47.45 -37.32
N SER A 46 -23.63 47.70 -37.01
CA SER A 46 -23.05 48.78 -36.13
C SER A 46 -23.51 48.85 -34.65
N SER A 47 -22.70 49.24 -33.65
CA SER A 47 -21.32 49.77 -33.49
C SER A 47 -20.98 49.78 -31.97
N GLN A 48 -19.81 50.07 -31.37
CA GLN A 48 -18.35 50.17 -31.67
C GLN A 48 -17.64 50.26 -30.28
N TRP A 49 -16.37 49.93 -30.01
CA TRP A 49 -15.24 49.42 -30.83
C TRP A 49 -14.25 48.63 -29.92
N SER A 50 -12.95 48.54 -30.28
CA SER A 50 -11.84 48.07 -29.41
C SER A 50 -10.56 48.90 -29.72
N PRO A 51 -9.26 48.46 -29.86
CA PRO A 51 -8.66 47.12 -30.05
C PRO A 51 -7.60 46.68 -28.98
N PRO A 52 -6.28 46.40 -29.24
CA PRO A 52 -5.85 45.00 -29.24
C PRO A 52 -4.58 44.59 -28.43
N ARG A 53 -4.34 43.28 -28.36
CA ARG A 53 -3.08 42.62 -27.94
C ARG A 53 -2.89 41.27 -28.66
N ALA A 54 -1.86 41.08 -29.50
CA ALA A 54 -1.41 39.79 -30.06
C ALA A 54 -0.09 39.92 -30.87
N ASN A 55 0.50 38.85 -31.45
CA ASN A 55 1.24 37.76 -30.81
C ASN A 55 2.14 36.99 -31.84
N GLN A 56 3.34 36.51 -31.41
CA GLN A 56 4.14 35.38 -31.95
C GLN A 56 4.67 35.24 -33.42
N ARG A 57 5.99 34.91 -33.49
CA ARG A 57 6.74 33.98 -34.42
C ARG A 57 7.10 34.40 -35.87
N SER A 58 8.25 33.86 -36.32
CA SER A 58 9.03 34.15 -37.55
C SER A 58 8.69 33.24 -38.77
N PRO A 59 9.21 33.50 -40.00
CA PRO A 59 10.41 32.78 -40.51
C PRO A 59 11.32 33.66 -41.48
N PRO A 60 12.00 33.23 -42.61
CA PRO A 60 13.41 33.65 -42.87
C PRO A 60 13.83 34.17 -44.30
N GLN A 61 15.09 34.65 -44.40
CA GLN A 61 16.03 34.77 -45.56
C GLN A 61 15.60 35.27 -46.98
N ALA A 62 16.30 36.31 -47.52
CA ALA A 62 17.32 36.21 -48.62
C ALA A 62 17.50 37.49 -49.52
N ASN A 63 18.77 37.83 -49.88
CA ASN A 63 19.23 38.63 -51.07
C ASN A 63 18.80 40.13 -51.22
N GLN A 64 19.52 41.08 -51.89
CA GLN A 64 20.91 41.19 -52.42
C GLN A 64 21.32 42.66 -52.82
N TRP A 65 22.63 42.94 -52.99
CA TRP A 65 23.34 43.99 -53.80
C TRP A 65 23.33 45.53 -53.52
N GLY A 66 24.46 46.05 -52.95
CA GLY A 66 25.29 47.20 -53.44
C GLY A 66 24.81 48.67 -53.29
N PRO A 67 25.68 49.72 -53.53
CA PRO A 67 27.14 49.79 -53.76
C PRO A 67 27.93 50.71 -52.75
N PRO A 68 29.28 50.92 -52.86
CA PRO A 68 30.14 51.53 -51.81
C PRO A 68 30.81 52.89 -52.18
N PRO A 69 31.69 53.45 -51.30
CA PRO A 69 32.90 54.11 -51.83
C PRO A 69 34.23 54.00 -51.02
N ALA A 70 35.34 53.95 -51.77
CA ALA A 70 36.67 54.57 -51.54
C ALA A 70 37.65 54.13 -50.42
N ASN A 71 38.94 54.47 -50.61
CA ASN A 71 40.13 53.90 -49.92
C ASN A 71 41.36 54.86 -49.99
N GLN A 72 42.26 54.84 -49.00
CA GLN A 72 43.68 55.32 -48.97
C GLN A 72 44.26 55.05 -47.56
N ARG A 73 45.32 54.25 -47.31
CA ARG A 73 46.74 54.18 -47.76
C ARG A 73 47.74 55.04 -46.94
N SER A 74 48.85 54.41 -46.53
CA SER A 74 49.91 54.93 -45.63
C SER A 74 51.29 55.03 -46.32
N PRO A 75 52.26 55.78 -45.77
CA PRO A 75 53.67 55.81 -46.20
C PRO A 75 54.62 54.88 -45.37
N PRO A 76 55.90 54.69 -45.74
CA PRO A 76 56.72 53.54 -45.31
C PRO A 76 58.01 53.83 -44.47
N ASN A 77 58.82 52.77 -44.29
CA ASN A 77 59.92 52.50 -43.34
C ASN A 77 61.34 53.04 -43.70
N THR A 78 62.24 53.23 -42.69
CA THR A 78 63.71 53.36 -42.86
C THR A 78 64.53 52.93 -41.60
N ASN A 79 65.78 52.46 -41.77
CA ASN A 79 66.69 51.92 -40.73
C ASN A 79 67.75 52.92 -40.19
N GLN A 80 68.34 52.68 -39.00
CA GLN A 80 69.78 52.93 -38.71
C GLN A 80 70.34 52.29 -37.39
N TRP A 81 71.63 52.53 -37.10
CA TRP A 81 72.58 51.78 -36.24
C TRP A 81 73.72 52.76 -35.77
N SER A 82 74.52 52.67 -34.70
CA SER A 82 74.80 51.74 -33.56
C SER A 82 75.34 52.62 -32.36
N PRO A 83 76.39 52.37 -31.50
CA PRO A 83 77.25 51.20 -31.16
C PRO A 83 77.33 50.97 -29.59
N PRO A 84 78.45 50.64 -28.85
CA PRO A 84 78.35 49.71 -27.69
C PRO A 84 79.16 50.07 -26.38
N ALA A 85 79.41 49.05 -25.54
CA ALA A 85 80.20 48.96 -24.28
C ALA A 85 79.37 49.00 -22.96
N THR A 86 79.72 48.28 -21.87
CA THR A 86 80.96 47.52 -21.54
C THR A 86 80.64 46.22 -20.76
N ASN A 87 81.47 45.17 -20.88
CA ASN A 87 81.41 43.97 -20.02
C ASN A 87 82.03 44.21 -18.63
N HIS A 88 81.43 43.69 -17.56
CA HIS A 88 82.10 43.34 -16.30
C HIS A 88 81.58 41.99 -15.78
N TRP A 89 82.44 41.22 -15.11
CA TRP A 89 82.14 39.88 -14.58
C TRP A 89 81.99 39.89 -13.06
N ALA A 90 80.97 39.21 -12.53
CA ALA A 90 80.78 38.92 -11.10
C ALA A 90 80.10 37.54 -10.94
N PRO A 91 80.29 36.80 -9.83
CA PRO A 91 80.22 35.34 -9.86
C PRO A 91 78.82 34.73 -9.66
N LEU A 92 78.67 33.50 -10.16
CA LEU A 92 77.56 32.59 -9.88
C LEU A 92 77.39 32.38 -8.37
N HIS A 93 76.34 32.95 -7.80
CA HIS A 93 75.96 32.67 -6.41
C HIS A 93 75.09 31.41 -6.37
N ASN A 94 75.60 30.35 -5.77
CA ASN A 94 74.93 29.04 -5.69
C ASN A 94 73.78 29.07 -4.66
N GLN A 95 72.69 29.76 -4.99
CA GLN A 95 71.48 29.71 -4.18
C GLN A 95 70.90 28.30 -4.21
N HIS A 96 70.91 27.64 -3.05
CA HIS A 96 70.06 26.47 -2.83
C HIS A 96 68.62 26.87 -3.11
N GLN A 97 68.03 26.30 -4.16
CA GLN A 97 66.58 26.31 -4.30
C GLN A 97 66.01 25.53 -3.11
N GLN A 98 65.37 26.23 -2.18
CA GLN A 98 64.45 25.57 -1.27
C GLN A 98 63.38 24.87 -2.13
N PRO A 99 62.90 23.67 -1.76
CA PRO A 99 61.75 23.08 -2.43
C PRO A 99 60.60 24.10 -2.38
N PRO A 100 59.75 24.18 -3.43
CA PRO A 100 58.63 25.10 -3.42
C PRO A 100 57.79 24.83 -2.16
N PRO A 101 57.24 25.87 -1.51
CA PRO A 101 56.33 25.66 -0.38
C PRO A 101 55.22 24.72 -0.83
N PRO A 102 54.78 23.77 0.03
CA PRO A 102 53.75 22.82 -0.35
C PRO A 102 52.54 23.60 -0.85
N VAL A 103 52.01 23.20 -2.02
CA VAL A 103 50.85 23.86 -2.62
C VAL A 103 49.66 23.64 -1.69
N THR A 104 49.44 24.59 -0.79
CA THR A 104 48.23 24.65 0.02
C THR A 104 47.07 24.81 -0.95
N LEU A 105 46.30 23.73 -1.12
CA LEU A 105 45.01 23.79 -1.77
C LEU A 105 44.22 24.98 -1.17
N PRO A 106 43.50 25.77 -1.98
CA PRO A 106 42.67 26.84 -1.44
C PRO A 106 41.74 26.25 -0.37
N PRO A 107 41.56 26.91 0.79
CA PRO A 107 40.70 26.39 1.84
C PRO A 107 39.29 26.17 1.26
N PRO A 108 38.68 24.98 1.47
CA PRO A 108 37.47 24.58 0.77
C PRO A 108 36.35 25.60 1.02
N SER A 109 35.81 26.14 -0.06
CA SER A 109 34.87 27.25 0.03
C SER A 109 33.42 26.77 0.21
N PRO A 110 32.53 27.61 0.77
CA PRO A 110 31.10 27.31 0.81
C PRO A 110 30.50 27.06 -0.58
N SER A 111 31.07 27.65 -1.64
CA SER A 111 30.69 27.41 -3.03
C SER A 111 31.00 25.98 -3.49
N ASP A 112 32.12 25.41 -3.06
CA ASP A 112 32.50 24.03 -3.38
C ASP A 112 31.54 23.05 -2.69
N LEU A 113 31.21 23.30 -1.42
CA LEU A 113 30.20 22.53 -0.67
C LEU A 113 28.82 22.58 -1.36
N GLY A 114 28.40 23.76 -1.83
CA GLY A 114 27.19 23.92 -2.64
C GLY A 114 27.22 23.10 -3.94
N ALA A 115 28.34 23.12 -4.67
CA ALA A 115 28.50 22.36 -5.90
C ALA A 115 28.50 20.83 -5.65
N LEU A 116 29.16 20.36 -4.60
CA LEU A 116 29.16 18.95 -4.18
C LEU A 116 27.76 18.47 -3.78
N ALA A 117 26.98 19.33 -3.10
CA ALA A 117 25.59 19.05 -2.73
C ALA A 117 24.69 18.87 -3.97
N HIS A 118 24.74 19.80 -4.93
CA HIS A 118 24.01 19.67 -6.20
C HIS A 118 24.47 18.46 -7.03
N GLY A 119 25.75 18.11 -6.97
CA GLY A 119 26.34 16.96 -7.67
C GLY A 119 26.15 15.60 -7.00
N GLY A 120 25.38 15.50 -5.91
CA GLY A 120 25.13 14.23 -5.21
C GLY A 120 26.34 13.63 -4.49
N LYS A 121 27.43 14.38 -4.33
CA LYS A 121 28.69 13.94 -3.70
C LYS A 121 28.62 14.05 -2.17
N VAL A 122 27.63 13.38 -1.58
CA VAL A 122 27.26 13.50 -0.15
C VAL A 122 28.46 13.27 0.79
N LYS A 123 29.32 12.29 0.50
CA LYS A 123 30.49 11.97 1.35
C LYS A 123 31.56 13.06 1.31
N GLU A 124 31.92 13.56 0.13
CA GLU A 124 32.86 14.68 -0.03
C GLU A 124 32.31 15.96 0.65
N ALA A 125 31.01 16.21 0.55
CA ALA A 125 30.35 17.32 1.24
C ALA A 125 30.39 17.16 2.78
N ILE A 126 30.19 15.95 3.32
CA ILE A 126 30.33 15.64 4.75
C ILE A 126 31.78 15.84 5.23
N GLU A 127 32.77 15.56 4.39
CA GLU A 127 34.19 15.84 4.68
C GLU A 127 34.47 17.35 4.74
N LEU A 128 33.84 18.17 3.91
CA LEU A 128 33.96 19.64 4.03
C LEU A 128 33.23 20.18 5.28
N LEU A 129 32.05 19.64 5.59
CA LEU A 129 31.31 19.99 6.82
C LEU A 129 32.13 19.64 8.08
N SER A 130 32.84 18.50 8.10
CA SER A 130 33.70 18.11 9.23
C SER A 130 34.96 18.95 9.37
N GLN A 131 35.46 19.53 8.27
CA GLN A 131 36.51 20.55 8.26
C GLN A 131 36.02 21.94 8.72
N GLY A 132 34.72 22.08 9.04
CA GLY A 132 34.14 23.32 9.55
C GLY A 132 33.62 24.29 8.48
N VAL A 133 33.60 23.89 7.21
CA VAL A 133 32.95 24.66 6.14
C VAL A 133 31.45 24.75 6.44
N ARG A 134 30.91 25.96 6.48
CA ARG A 134 29.47 26.17 6.70
C ARG A 134 28.73 26.08 5.36
N ALA A 135 27.55 25.45 5.36
CA ALA A 135 26.63 25.52 4.25
C ALA A 135 26.29 26.99 3.93
N PRO A 136 26.36 27.44 2.67
CA PRO A 136 26.07 28.82 2.29
C PRO A 136 24.58 29.18 2.45
N ASP A 137 23.70 28.20 2.29
CA ASP A 137 22.25 28.36 2.20
C ASP A 137 21.50 27.11 2.74
N PRO A 138 20.16 27.19 2.93
CA PRO A 138 19.35 26.03 3.31
C PRO A 138 19.30 24.95 2.20
N HIS A 139 19.28 25.36 0.92
CA HIS A 139 19.14 24.43 -0.21
C HIS A 139 20.27 23.41 -0.29
N THR A 140 21.48 23.79 0.13
CA THR A 140 22.65 22.89 0.28
C THR A 140 22.30 21.67 1.16
N PHE A 141 21.62 21.87 2.29
CA PHE A 141 21.12 20.76 3.12
C PHE A 141 19.99 20.00 2.44
N PHE A 142 19.03 20.69 1.80
CA PHE A 142 17.94 20.05 1.07
C PHE A 142 18.45 19.08 0.00
N TYR A 143 19.47 19.46 -0.78
CA TYR A 143 20.10 18.60 -1.78
C TYR A 143 20.83 17.42 -1.14
N LEU A 144 21.71 17.65 -0.15
CA LEU A 144 22.44 16.57 0.53
C LEU A 144 21.50 15.51 1.14
N VAL A 145 20.42 15.96 1.77
CA VAL A 145 19.37 15.09 2.30
C VAL A 145 18.64 14.37 1.17
N SER A 146 18.29 15.05 0.07
CA SER A 146 17.59 14.46 -1.09
C SER A 146 18.35 13.32 -1.80
N PHE A 147 19.68 13.28 -1.70
CA PHE A 147 20.50 12.18 -2.24
C PHE A 147 20.64 10.99 -1.26
N CYS A 148 20.16 11.11 -0.02
CA CYS A 148 20.18 10.03 0.97
C CYS A 148 18.94 9.14 0.87
N THR A 149 18.64 8.59 -0.32
CA THR A 149 17.45 7.76 -0.55
C THR A 149 17.58 6.34 0.00
N GLU A 150 18.79 5.78 -0.05
CA GLU A 150 19.04 4.38 0.24
C GLU A 150 19.29 4.10 1.73
N PRO A 151 18.85 2.93 2.27
CA PRO A 151 19.19 2.53 3.64
C PRO A 151 20.70 2.50 3.93
N THR A 152 21.53 2.29 2.91
CA THR A 152 23.01 2.31 3.00
C THR A 152 23.60 3.70 3.24
N LEU A 153 22.81 4.77 3.06
CA LEU A 153 23.20 6.16 3.31
C LEU A 153 22.66 6.70 4.65
N LEU A 154 22.01 5.87 5.48
CA LEU A 154 21.43 6.29 6.76
C LEU A 154 22.45 6.94 7.71
N ASP A 155 23.69 6.44 7.76
CA ASP A 155 24.75 7.04 8.58
C ASP A 155 25.23 8.40 8.03
N ASP A 156 25.18 8.59 6.71
CA ASP A 156 25.52 9.87 6.07
C ASP A 156 24.38 10.88 6.24
N LEU A 157 23.13 10.46 6.12
CA LEU A 157 21.94 11.23 6.48
C LEU A 157 21.99 11.70 7.95
N LYS A 158 22.40 10.83 8.88
CA LYS A 158 22.58 11.18 10.30
C LYS A 158 23.66 12.24 10.52
N LYS A 159 24.76 12.21 9.77
CA LYS A 159 25.80 13.26 9.81
C LYS A 159 25.26 14.58 9.25
N VAL A 160 24.63 14.55 8.08
CA VAL A 160 24.03 15.76 7.44
C VAL A 160 22.99 16.40 8.36
N HIS A 161 22.14 15.59 9.02
CA HIS A 161 21.15 16.08 9.97
C HIS A 161 21.80 16.70 11.23
N ASP A 162 22.85 16.10 11.80
CA ASP A 162 23.60 16.70 12.92
C ASP A 162 24.23 18.06 12.54
N TYR A 163 24.80 18.19 11.34
CA TYR A 163 25.26 19.49 10.83
C TYR A 163 24.12 20.48 10.60
N PHE A 164 22.95 20.04 10.13
CA PHE A 164 21.76 20.87 9.95
C PHE A 164 21.23 21.41 11.29
N LEU A 165 21.13 20.58 12.33
CA LEU A 165 20.69 20.99 13.67
C LEU A 165 21.62 22.01 14.34
N ARG A 166 22.91 21.99 13.98
CA ARG A 166 23.94 22.96 14.41
C ARG A 166 23.96 24.24 13.55
N SER A 167 23.25 24.26 12.43
CA SER A 167 23.19 25.39 11.50
C SER A 167 22.13 26.42 11.94
N PRO A 168 22.18 27.68 11.44
CA PRO A 168 21.09 28.64 11.63
C PRO A 168 19.77 28.20 10.97
N PHE A 169 19.82 27.24 10.03
CA PHE A 169 18.67 26.80 9.23
C PHE A 169 17.86 25.68 9.90
N ARG A 170 18.22 25.22 11.10
CA ARG A 170 17.60 24.08 11.81
C ARG A 170 16.06 24.11 11.94
N GLY A 171 15.45 25.30 11.87
CA GLY A 171 14.00 25.49 11.94
C GLY A 171 13.29 25.50 10.57
N ASP A 172 14.01 25.27 9.48
CA ASP A 172 13.45 25.23 8.13
C ASP A 172 12.50 24.03 7.97
N LEU A 173 11.21 24.31 7.81
CA LEU A 173 10.16 23.30 7.71
C LEU A 173 10.33 22.38 6.50
N GLN A 174 10.74 22.93 5.34
CA GLN A 174 10.91 22.15 4.11
C GLN A 174 12.06 21.14 4.24
N ILE A 175 13.17 21.55 4.87
CA ILE A 175 14.31 20.65 5.11
C ILE A 175 13.97 19.63 6.20
N ASN A 176 13.27 20.02 7.27
CA ASN A 176 12.79 19.06 8.27
C ASN A 176 11.84 18.02 7.66
N ASN A 177 10.82 18.42 6.89
CA ASN A 177 9.94 17.51 6.16
C ASN A 177 10.74 16.57 5.23
N LYS A 178 11.76 17.09 4.52
CA LYS A 178 12.65 16.26 3.69
C LYS A 178 13.49 15.26 4.50
N ILE A 179 13.97 15.63 5.70
CA ILE A 179 14.68 14.72 6.61
C ILE A 179 13.75 13.60 7.11
N LEU A 180 12.49 13.92 7.43
CA LEU A 180 11.47 12.91 7.78
C LEU A 180 11.23 11.93 6.62
N GLU A 181 11.09 12.42 5.40
CA GLU A 181 10.90 11.58 4.20
C GLU A 181 12.06 10.59 4.02
N MET A 182 13.30 11.05 4.19
CA MET A 182 14.49 10.22 3.97
C MET A 182 14.72 9.23 5.12
N TYR A 183 14.47 9.60 6.39
CA TYR A 183 14.43 8.60 7.46
C TYR A 183 13.34 7.56 7.23
N GLY A 184 12.18 7.95 6.66
CA GLY A 184 11.14 7.02 6.23
C GLY A 184 11.61 6.02 5.18
N LYS A 185 12.33 6.46 4.14
CA LYS A 185 12.85 5.56 3.08
C LYS A 185 14.03 4.70 3.55
N CYS A 186 14.86 5.19 4.48
CA CYS A 186 15.89 4.38 5.14
C CYS A 186 15.31 3.42 6.22
N GLY A 187 14.00 3.40 6.46
CA GLY A 187 13.34 2.58 7.50
C GLY A 187 13.58 3.02 8.94
N ALA A 188 14.22 4.18 9.14
CA ALA A 188 14.65 4.70 10.44
C ALA A 188 13.54 5.49 11.15
N MET A 189 12.34 4.90 11.29
CA MET A 189 11.16 5.60 11.81
C MET A 189 11.35 6.16 13.24
N THR A 190 12.20 5.56 14.06
CA THR A 190 12.57 6.10 15.39
C THR A 190 13.32 7.43 15.30
N ASP A 191 14.21 7.58 14.31
CA ASP A 191 14.90 8.85 14.04
C ASP A 191 13.96 9.87 13.39
N ALA A 192 13.05 9.43 12.51
CA ALA A 192 12.00 10.27 11.95
C ALA A 192 11.10 10.84 13.06
N ARG A 193 10.57 9.99 13.95
CA ARG A 193 9.71 10.41 15.08
C ARG A 193 10.42 11.38 16.02
N ARG A 194 11.66 11.08 16.39
CA ARG A 194 12.50 11.98 17.20
C ARG A 194 12.70 13.34 16.54
N THR A 195 12.84 13.38 15.22
CA THR A 195 12.95 14.63 14.46
C THR A 195 11.62 15.40 14.52
N PHE A 196 10.51 14.74 14.15
CA PHE A 196 9.16 15.29 14.15
C PHE A 196 8.74 15.89 15.50
N ASP A 197 9.03 15.21 16.62
CA ASP A 197 8.69 15.71 17.96
C ASP A 197 9.48 16.96 18.38
N ASN A 198 10.67 17.17 17.82
CA ASN A 198 11.53 18.33 18.09
C ASN A 198 11.35 19.47 17.06
N MET A 199 10.51 19.29 16.02
CA MET A 199 10.18 20.37 15.09
C MET A 199 9.33 21.46 15.79
N PRO A 200 9.73 22.74 15.70
CA PRO A 200 9.04 23.84 16.36
C PRO A 200 7.65 24.08 15.76
N ASP A 201 7.59 24.07 14.43
CA ASP A 201 6.38 24.18 13.62
C ASP A 201 6.24 22.89 12.79
N ARG A 202 5.00 22.45 12.58
CA ARG A 202 4.64 21.26 11.79
C ARG A 202 3.39 21.56 10.99
N ASP A 203 3.44 21.26 9.70
CA ASP A 203 2.33 21.47 8.77
C ASP A 203 1.66 20.13 8.40
N MET A 204 0.67 20.19 7.50
CA MET A 204 -0.03 19.00 7.03
C MET A 204 0.93 18.01 6.35
N GLU A 205 1.93 18.48 5.61
CA GLU A 205 2.96 17.62 5.00
C GLU A 205 3.79 16.90 6.08
N SER A 206 4.20 17.57 7.16
CA SER A 206 4.92 16.92 8.29
C SER A 206 4.17 15.71 8.85
N TRP A 207 2.85 15.84 9.04
CA TRP A 207 2.01 14.74 9.53
C TRP A 207 1.83 13.64 8.47
N HIS A 208 1.58 14.01 7.22
CA HIS A 208 1.40 13.06 6.11
C HIS A 208 2.64 12.21 5.88
N ILE A 209 3.83 12.80 5.84
CA ILE A 209 5.10 12.09 5.68
C ILE A 209 5.28 11.03 6.77
N MET A 210 4.96 11.38 8.02
CA MET A 210 5.10 10.46 9.15
C MET A 210 4.04 9.35 9.17
N ILE A 211 2.76 9.65 8.93
CA ILE A 211 1.69 8.62 8.85
C ILE A 211 1.99 7.64 7.70
N HIS A 212 2.37 8.16 6.53
CA HIS A 212 2.80 7.35 5.38
C HIS A 212 4.05 6.51 5.71
N GLY A 213 5.07 7.14 6.32
CA GLY A 213 6.32 6.48 6.71
C GLY A 213 6.10 5.29 7.63
N TYR A 214 5.19 5.41 8.60
CA TYR A 214 4.77 4.29 9.45
C TYR A 214 4.02 3.20 8.66
N ALA A 215 3.10 3.58 7.78
CA ALA A 215 2.30 2.65 6.97
C ALA A 215 3.14 1.80 6.01
N VAL A 216 4.18 2.36 5.38
CA VAL A 216 5.07 1.61 4.45
C VAL A 216 6.17 0.81 5.17
N ASN A 217 6.54 1.19 6.40
CA ASN A 217 7.55 0.48 7.20
C ASN A 217 6.95 -0.55 8.18
N GLY A 218 5.77 -1.10 7.89
CA GLY A 218 5.17 -2.18 8.68
C GLY A 218 4.65 -1.78 10.06
N GLN A 219 4.46 -0.49 10.33
CA GLN A 219 4.16 0.07 11.66
C GLN A 219 2.79 0.78 11.68
N GLY A 220 1.75 0.12 11.14
CA GLY A 220 0.42 0.71 10.94
C GLY A 220 -0.17 1.33 12.22
N ASP A 221 -0.08 0.65 13.35
CA ASP A 221 -0.57 1.12 14.66
C ASP A 221 0.03 2.47 15.10
N GLU A 222 1.31 2.71 14.82
CA GLU A 222 1.98 3.98 15.14
C GLU A 222 1.50 5.10 14.20
N GLY A 223 1.19 4.77 12.94
CA GLY A 223 0.54 5.68 11.99
C GLY A 223 -0.86 6.09 12.45
N LEU A 224 -1.66 5.16 12.97
CA LEU A 224 -3.00 5.43 13.50
C LEU A 224 -2.94 6.22 14.82
N GLN A 225 -2.02 5.89 15.72
CA GLN A 225 -1.75 6.70 16.92
C GLN A 225 -1.34 8.14 16.58
N LEU A 226 -0.56 8.33 15.51
CA LEU A 226 -0.16 9.66 15.04
C LEU A 226 -1.32 10.43 14.39
N TYR A 227 -2.20 9.76 13.63
CA TYR A 227 -3.44 10.37 13.14
C TYR A 227 -4.36 10.85 14.27
N GLU A 228 -4.46 10.08 15.35
CA GLU A 228 -5.22 10.50 16.53
C GLU A 228 -4.52 11.66 17.30
N GLN A 229 -3.19 11.79 17.23
CA GLN A 229 -2.46 12.97 17.71
C GLN A 229 -2.72 14.21 16.84
N LEU A 230 -2.77 14.06 15.51
CA LEU A 230 -3.16 15.10 14.56
C LEU A 230 -4.56 15.64 14.92
N ARG A 231 -5.55 14.76 15.10
CA ARG A 231 -6.93 15.16 15.45
C ARG A 231 -6.96 15.94 16.77
N LYS A 232 -6.20 15.49 17.78
CA LYS A 232 -6.09 16.15 19.09
C LYS A 232 -5.37 17.50 19.04
N SER A 233 -4.54 17.76 18.03
CA SER A 233 -3.91 19.06 17.81
C SER A 233 -4.85 20.12 17.18
N GLY A 234 -6.06 19.72 16.76
CA GLY A 234 -7.02 20.62 16.12
C GLY A 234 -6.80 20.82 14.61
N VAL A 235 -5.76 20.21 14.02
CA VAL A 235 -5.56 20.14 12.57
C VAL A 235 -6.70 19.33 11.95
N THR A 236 -7.39 19.90 10.96
CA THR A 236 -8.48 19.23 10.23
C THR A 236 -7.91 18.24 9.21
N PRO A 237 -8.24 16.93 9.29
CA PRO A 237 -7.95 15.96 8.23
C PRO A 237 -8.49 16.42 6.87
N ASN A 238 -7.75 16.10 5.80
CA ASN A 238 -8.16 16.32 4.42
C ASN A 238 -8.20 14.99 3.65
N THR A 239 -8.55 15.05 2.37
CA THR A 239 -8.58 13.92 1.43
C THR A 239 -7.33 13.04 1.53
N GLN A 240 -6.14 13.62 1.41
CA GLN A 240 -4.88 12.87 1.49
C GLN A 240 -4.66 12.25 2.88
N THR A 241 -5.12 12.88 3.97
CA THR A 241 -5.05 12.28 5.32
C THR A 241 -5.79 10.94 5.37
N PHE A 242 -6.97 10.83 4.74
CA PHE A 242 -7.76 9.60 4.77
C PHE A 242 -7.15 8.48 3.93
N ALA A 243 -6.63 8.76 2.74
CA ALA A 243 -5.88 7.77 1.95
C ALA A 243 -4.69 7.19 2.75
N LEU A 244 -3.95 8.03 3.48
CA LEU A 244 -2.83 7.60 4.32
C LEU A 244 -3.28 6.81 5.57
N VAL A 245 -4.38 7.20 6.21
CA VAL A 245 -4.98 6.47 7.33
C VAL A 245 -5.48 5.10 6.90
N LEU A 246 -6.05 4.97 5.71
CA LEU A 246 -6.48 3.67 5.15
C LEU A 246 -5.28 2.77 4.85
N SER A 247 -4.19 3.30 4.30
CA SER A 247 -2.95 2.52 4.12
C SER A 247 -2.32 2.08 5.46
N ALA A 248 -2.38 2.94 6.49
CA ALA A 248 -1.98 2.58 7.85
C ALA A 248 -2.87 1.48 8.46
N CYS A 249 -4.20 1.57 8.31
CA CYS A 249 -5.14 0.51 8.69
C CYS A 249 -4.81 -0.80 7.97
N ALA A 250 -4.49 -0.73 6.67
CA ALA A 250 -4.19 -1.89 5.85
C ALA A 250 -2.92 -2.60 6.32
N THR A 251 -1.88 -1.85 6.71
CA THR A 251 -0.66 -2.40 7.31
C THR A 251 -0.86 -2.89 8.76
N ALA A 252 -1.88 -2.40 9.48
CA ALA A 252 -2.27 -2.89 10.81
C ALA A 252 -3.31 -4.03 10.79
N GLU A 253 -3.73 -4.50 9.61
CA GLU A 253 -4.85 -5.44 9.42
C GLU A 253 -6.17 -4.98 10.12
N ALA A 254 -6.31 -3.66 10.33
CA ALA A 254 -7.33 -3.05 11.18
C ALA A 254 -8.66 -2.82 10.45
N VAL A 255 -9.26 -3.91 9.93
CA VAL A 255 -10.44 -3.86 9.03
C VAL A 255 -11.60 -3.05 9.61
N GLU A 256 -11.97 -3.26 10.88
CA GLU A 256 -13.10 -2.53 11.49
C GLU A 256 -12.84 -1.02 11.57
N GLU A 257 -11.59 -0.62 11.82
CA GLU A 257 -11.20 0.79 11.98
C GLU A 257 -11.08 1.51 10.63
N GLY A 258 -10.54 0.84 9.60
CA GLY A 258 -10.47 1.42 8.26
C GLY A 258 -11.83 1.77 7.66
N PHE A 259 -12.84 0.91 7.85
CA PHE A 259 -14.23 1.24 7.45
C PHE A 259 -14.82 2.40 8.27
N ILE A 260 -14.53 2.49 9.58
CA ILE A 260 -14.93 3.62 10.42
C ILE A 260 -14.31 4.93 9.91
N HIS A 261 -13.03 4.93 9.57
CA HIS A 261 -12.35 6.12 9.04
C HIS A 261 -12.90 6.51 7.66
N PHE A 262 -13.07 5.55 6.74
CA PHE A 262 -13.70 5.78 5.42
C PHE A 262 -15.11 6.40 5.54
N GLU A 263 -15.94 5.92 6.47
CA GLU A 263 -17.26 6.50 6.72
C GLU A 263 -17.20 7.89 7.36
N SER A 264 -16.30 8.12 8.33
CA SER A 264 -16.17 9.42 9.00
C SER A 264 -15.73 10.53 8.04
N MET A 265 -14.90 10.21 7.04
CA MET A 265 -14.47 11.14 6.01
C MET A 265 -15.64 11.91 5.38
N SER A 266 -16.72 11.22 5.00
CA SER A 266 -17.91 11.86 4.40
C SER A 266 -18.93 12.34 5.44
N LYS A 267 -19.05 11.68 6.60
CA LYS A 267 -20.05 12.02 7.63
C LYS A 267 -19.64 13.21 8.51
N ASP A 268 -18.39 13.22 8.94
CA ASP A 268 -17.88 14.11 9.99
C ASP A 268 -17.05 15.27 9.38
N TYR A 269 -16.40 15.03 8.24
CA TYR A 269 -15.56 16.02 7.55
C TYR A 269 -16.11 16.48 6.19
N GLY A 270 -17.19 15.86 5.69
CA GLY A 270 -17.85 16.26 4.43
C GLY A 270 -17.03 15.99 3.16
N ILE A 271 -16.02 15.14 3.23
CA ILE A 271 -15.11 14.82 2.11
C ILE A 271 -15.70 13.67 1.28
N THR A 272 -15.81 13.87 -0.02
CA THR A 272 -16.23 12.83 -0.99
C THR A 272 -15.09 11.83 -1.22
N PRO A 273 -15.32 10.50 -1.18
CA PRO A 273 -14.28 9.53 -1.45
C PRO A 273 -13.87 9.54 -2.93
N GLY A 274 -12.60 9.83 -3.21
CA GLY A 274 -11.95 9.55 -4.50
C GLY A 274 -11.48 8.10 -4.62
N ILE A 275 -11.02 7.70 -5.81
CA ILE A 275 -10.61 6.33 -6.17
C ILE A 275 -9.58 5.78 -5.18
N GLU A 276 -8.62 6.61 -4.78
CA GLU A 276 -7.56 6.34 -3.81
C GLU A 276 -8.06 5.80 -2.46
N HIS A 277 -9.28 6.17 -2.04
CA HIS A 277 -9.90 5.66 -0.81
C HIS A 277 -10.53 4.28 -0.99
N TYR A 278 -11.13 4.02 -2.16
CA TYR A 278 -11.65 2.70 -2.50
C TYR A 278 -10.51 1.70 -2.68
N VAL A 279 -9.41 2.12 -3.34
CA VAL A 279 -8.14 1.39 -3.41
C VAL A 279 -7.61 1.11 -1.99
N GLY A 280 -7.58 2.08 -1.09
CA GLY A 280 -7.19 1.88 0.31
C GLY A 280 -8.03 0.84 1.07
N ILE A 281 -9.35 0.76 0.81
CA ILE A 281 -10.21 -0.31 1.37
C ILE A 281 -9.93 -1.68 0.73
N ILE A 282 -9.59 -1.72 -0.56
CA ILE A 282 -9.21 -2.97 -1.25
C ILE A 282 -7.83 -3.47 -0.76
N GLU A 283 -6.86 -2.58 -0.52
CA GLU A 283 -5.60 -2.92 0.15
C GLU A 283 -5.83 -3.46 1.56
N LEU A 284 -6.73 -2.84 2.33
CA LEU A 284 -7.08 -3.24 3.70
C LEU A 284 -7.68 -4.64 3.75
N LEU A 285 -8.69 -4.90 2.92
CA LEU A 285 -9.29 -6.24 2.79
C LEU A 285 -8.26 -7.24 2.26
N GLY A 286 -7.46 -6.85 1.27
CA GLY A 286 -6.41 -7.65 0.67
C GLY A 286 -5.35 -8.10 1.68
N LYS A 287 -4.70 -7.16 2.41
CA LYS A 287 -3.63 -7.46 3.38
C LYS A 287 -4.14 -8.36 4.52
N SER A 288 -5.39 -8.16 4.93
CA SER A 288 -6.07 -8.94 5.98
C SER A 288 -6.58 -10.32 5.51
N GLY A 289 -6.26 -10.76 4.28
CA GLY A 289 -6.67 -12.08 3.75
C GLY A 289 -8.11 -12.16 3.24
N HIS A 290 -8.83 -11.04 3.18
CA HIS A 290 -10.25 -10.94 2.79
C HIS A 290 -10.42 -10.67 1.29
N LEU A 291 -9.72 -11.44 0.45
CA LEU A 291 -9.74 -11.28 -1.01
C LEU A 291 -11.12 -11.49 -1.65
N ASN A 292 -11.99 -12.34 -1.07
CA ASN A 292 -13.33 -12.57 -1.60
C ASN A 292 -14.27 -11.39 -1.27
N GLU A 293 -14.14 -10.84 -0.06
CA GLU A 293 -14.82 -9.61 0.36
C GLU A 293 -14.32 -8.39 -0.43
N ALA A 294 -13.04 -8.36 -0.84
CA ALA A 294 -12.51 -7.33 -1.74
C ALA A 294 -13.16 -7.40 -3.13
N VAL A 295 -13.38 -8.60 -3.68
CA VAL A 295 -14.14 -8.78 -4.93
C VAL A 295 -15.61 -8.36 -4.77
N GLU A 296 -16.26 -8.75 -3.67
CA GLU A 296 -17.64 -8.32 -3.38
C GLU A 296 -17.73 -6.78 -3.24
N TYR A 297 -16.74 -6.13 -2.63
CA TYR A 297 -16.65 -4.68 -2.55
C TYR A 297 -16.49 -4.03 -3.93
N ILE A 298 -15.64 -4.60 -4.81
CA ILE A 298 -15.45 -4.14 -6.19
C ILE A 298 -16.73 -4.32 -7.04
N GLU A 299 -17.44 -5.46 -6.92
CA GLU A 299 -18.73 -5.69 -7.59
C GLU A 299 -19.83 -4.70 -7.13
N ASN A 300 -19.65 -4.00 -5.99
CA ASN A 300 -20.60 -3.03 -5.42
C ASN A 300 -20.13 -1.56 -5.48
N LEU A 301 -19.08 -1.23 -6.24
CA LEU A 301 -18.59 0.15 -6.37
C LEU A 301 -19.63 1.08 -7.05
N PRO A 302 -19.68 2.38 -6.69
CA PRO A 302 -20.63 3.34 -7.27
C PRO A 302 -20.21 3.86 -8.67
N PHE A 303 -19.18 3.28 -9.27
CA PHE A 303 -18.62 3.62 -10.60
C PHE A 303 -17.96 2.37 -11.22
N GLU A 304 -17.68 2.41 -12.52
CA GLU A 304 -17.02 1.30 -13.22
C GLU A 304 -15.58 1.07 -12.70
N PRO A 305 -15.23 -0.13 -12.21
CA PRO A 305 -13.92 -0.39 -11.62
C PRO A 305 -12.75 -0.14 -12.59
N THR A 306 -11.80 0.70 -12.18
CA THR A 306 -10.66 1.12 -13.00
C THR A 306 -9.58 0.04 -13.11
N VAL A 307 -8.68 0.20 -14.08
CA VAL A 307 -7.47 -0.65 -14.23
C VAL A 307 -6.65 -0.69 -12.93
N GLU A 308 -6.50 0.45 -12.25
CA GLU A 308 -5.81 0.60 -10.97
C GLU A 308 -6.42 -0.30 -9.88
N ILE A 309 -7.75 -0.30 -9.73
CA ILE A 309 -8.49 -1.13 -8.75
C ILE A 309 -8.24 -2.63 -8.98
N TRP A 310 -8.20 -3.06 -10.25
CA TRP A 310 -7.89 -4.45 -10.59
C TRP A 310 -6.40 -4.76 -10.40
N GLU A 311 -5.48 -3.86 -10.77
CA GLU A 311 -4.04 -4.03 -10.52
C GLU A 311 -3.73 -4.12 -9.02
N THR A 312 -4.41 -3.37 -8.16
CA THR A 312 -4.32 -3.53 -6.69
C THR A 312 -4.77 -4.92 -6.24
N LEU A 313 -5.96 -5.39 -6.65
CA LEU A 313 -6.42 -6.72 -6.27
C LEU A 313 -5.48 -7.83 -6.77
N ARG A 314 -5.00 -7.72 -8.01
CA ARG A 314 -4.01 -8.62 -8.64
C ARG A 314 -2.74 -8.72 -7.78
N ASN A 315 -2.20 -7.57 -7.37
CA ASN A 315 -0.98 -7.50 -6.56
C ASN A 315 -1.19 -8.14 -5.18
N MET A 316 -2.37 -7.95 -4.57
CA MET A 316 -2.69 -8.58 -3.28
C MET A 316 -2.90 -10.10 -3.39
N ALA A 317 -3.52 -10.58 -4.47
CA ALA A 317 -3.67 -12.01 -4.75
C ALA A 317 -2.30 -12.70 -4.98
N HIS A 318 -1.45 -12.09 -5.81
CA HIS A 318 -0.07 -12.55 -6.05
C HIS A 318 0.75 -12.61 -4.75
N ALA A 319 0.69 -11.56 -3.92
CA ALA A 319 1.40 -11.51 -2.63
C ALA A 319 0.96 -12.61 -1.64
N GLN A 320 -0.26 -13.14 -1.79
CA GLN A 320 -0.81 -14.25 -0.99
C GLN A 320 -0.66 -15.62 -1.66
N GLY A 321 -0.26 -15.67 -2.93
CA GLY A 321 -0.19 -16.89 -3.73
C GLY A 321 -1.55 -17.44 -4.18
N ASP A 322 -2.61 -16.61 -4.23
CA ASP A 322 -3.90 -17.01 -4.81
C ASP A 322 -3.88 -16.91 -6.34
N ILE A 323 -3.23 -17.90 -6.97
CA ILE A 323 -3.07 -18.01 -8.42
C ILE A 323 -4.44 -18.13 -9.14
N ASP A 324 -5.43 -18.77 -8.51
CA ASP A 324 -6.80 -18.87 -9.05
C ASP A 324 -7.41 -17.46 -9.23
N MET A 325 -7.10 -16.52 -8.32
CA MET A 325 -7.56 -15.13 -8.39
C MET A 325 -6.66 -14.26 -9.28
N GLU A 326 -5.33 -14.41 -9.21
CA GLU A 326 -4.40 -13.64 -10.06
C GLU A 326 -4.68 -13.86 -11.56
N ASP A 327 -4.86 -15.12 -11.99
CA ASP A 327 -5.19 -15.45 -13.39
C ASP A 327 -6.54 -14.88 -13.83
N TRP A 328 -7.53 -14.82 -12.92
CA TRP A 328 -8.84 -14.24 -13.20
C TRP A 328 -8.78 -12.71 -13.35
N VAL A 329 -7.99 -12.02 -12.51
CA VAL A 329 -7.80 -10.57 -12.64
C VAL A 329 -6.93 -10.23 -13.86
N ASP A 330 -5.96 -11.06 -14.23
CA ASP A 330 -5.21 -10.92 -15.49
C ASP A 330 -6.13 -10.95 -16.73
N ASP A 331 -7.07 -11.90 -16.80
CA ASP A 331 -8.03 -11.95 -17.92
C ASP A 331 -8.98 -10.72 -17.93
N ILE A 332 -9.33 -10.16 -16.77
CA ILE A 332 -10.07 -8.88 -16.69
C ILE A 332 -9.22 -7.71 -17.20
N LEU A 333 -7.98 -7.58 -16.72
CA LEU A 333 -7.07 -6.52 -17.12
C LEU A 333 -6.78 -6.54 -18.63
N ILE A 334 -6.61 -7.72 -19.21
CA ILE A 334 -6.48 -7.93 -20.67
C ILE A 334 -7.76 -7.50 -21.43
N SER A 335 -8.95 -7.63 -20.82
CA SER A 335 -10.21 -7.18 -21.44
C SER A 335 -10.42 -5.67 -21.38
N LEU A 336 -9.83 -5.00 -20.39
CA LEU A 336 -9.88 -3.54 -20.22
C LEU A 336 -8.79 -2.83 -21.03
N ASP A 337 -7.57 -3.39 -21.07
CA ASP A 337 -6.44 -2.89 -21.85
C ASP A 337 -5.79 -4.02 -22.68
N PRO A 338 -6.26 -4.26 -23.92
CA PRO A 338 -5.70 -5.25 -24.83
C PRO A 338 -4.24 -5.00 -25.26
N SER A 339 -3.60 -3.88 -24.86
CA SER A 339 -2.18 -3.62 -25.18
C SER A 339 -1.20 -4.34 -24.24
N LYS A 340 -1.65 -4.77 -23.05
CA LYS A 340 -0.81 -5.39 -21.99
C LYS A 340 -0.59 -6.91 -22.13
N VAL A 341 -0.90 -7.52 -23.28
CA VAL A 341 -0.90 -8.99 -23.44
C VAL A 341 0.52 -9.59 -23.47
N ASP A 342 0.93 -10.29 -22.41
CA ASP A 342 2.04 -11.25 -22.51
C ASP A 342 1.58 -12.52 -23.22
N LEU A 343 2.09 -12.71 -24.44
CA LEU A 343 1.80 -13.85 -25.30
C LEU A 343 2.42 -15.19 -24.82
N LYS A 344 3.15 -15.21 -23.70
CA LYS A 344 3.83 -16.41 -23.18
C LYS A 344 3.07 -17.15 -22.06
N LYS A 345 2.09 -16.53 -21.42
CA LYS A 345 1.35 -17.15 -20.29
C LYS A 345 0.30 -18.15 -20.84
N ILE A 346 0.45 -19.43 -20.50
CA ILE A 346 -0.57 -20.46 -20.82
C ILE A 346 -1.79 -20.19 -19.94
N ARG A 347 -2.91 -19.80 -20.56
CA ARG A 347 -4.13 -19.44 -19.82
C ARG A 347 -4.81 -20.67 -19.24
N ALA A 348 -5.11 -20.61 -17.94
CA ALA A 348 -6.04 -21.55 -17.31
C ALA A 348 -7.47 -21.34 -17.86
N PRO A 349 -8.34 -22.38 -17.87
CA PRO A 349 -9.77 -22.16 -18.11
C PRO A 349 -10.36 -21.36 -16.94
N PRO A 350 -11.30 -20.43 -17.19
CA PRO A 350 -11.76 -19.47 -16.18
C PRO A 350 -12.30 -20.18 -14.93
N PRO A 351 -11.92 -19.72 -13.72
CA PRO A 351 -12.27 -20.41 -12.48
C PRO A 351 -13.79 -20.48 -12.30
N LYS A 352 -14.29 -21.69 -12.03
CA LYS A 352 -15.72 -21.90 -11.74
C LYS A 352 -16.08 -21.15 -10.47
N ARG A 353 -16.83 -20.05 -10.63
CA ARG A 353 -17.33 -19.13 -9.57
C ARG A 353 -17.50 -19.87 -8.24
N ARG A 354 -16.58 -19.64 -7.30
CA ARG A 354 -16.61 -20.27 -5.97
C ARG A 354 -17.72 -19.64 -5.16
N LEU A 355 -18.95 -20.10 -5.38
CA LEU A 355 -20.11 -19.89 -4.49
C LEU A 355 -19.92 -20.68 -3.17
N GLY A 356 -18.77 -20.50 -2.53
CA GLY A 356 -18.50 -20.92 -1.16
C GLY A 356 -19.27 -19.99 -0.24
N THR A 357 -20.14 -20.54 0.59
CA THR A 357 -20.96 -19.74 1.50
C THR A 357 -20.07 -19.08 2.54
N ASN A 358 -19.96 -17.74 2.50
CA ASN A 358 -19.12 -16.98 3.42
C ASN A 358 -19.54 -17.26 4.88
N MET A 359 -18.56 -17.31 5.79
CA MET A 359 -18.77 -17.39 7.25
C MET A 359 -19.67 -16.25 7.78
N LEU A 360 -19.75 -15.13 7.06
CA LEU A 360 -20.63 -14.00 7.37
C LEU A 360 -22.08 -14.19 6.87
N ASP A 361 -22.28 -14.72 5.66
CA ASP A 361 -23.60 -14.91 5.02
C ASP A 361 -24.50 -15.89 5.80
N GLY A 362 -23.90 -16.87 6.49
CA GLY A 362 -24.60 -17.79 7.37
C GLY A 362 -25.43 -17.13 8.49
N ARG A 363 -25.12 -15.88 8.88
CA ARG A 363 -25.80 -15.18 9.99
C ARG A 363 -27.28 -14.86 9.73
N ASN A 364 -27.69 -14.69 8.48
CA ASN A 364 -29.05 -14.23 8.15
C ASN A 364 -30.10 -15.34 7.97
N ARG A 365 -29.72 -16.63 8.07
CA ARG A 365 -30.64 -17.77 7.85
C ARG A 365 -31.32 -18.32 9.11
N LEU A 366 -31.05 -17.75 10.29
CA LEU A 366 -31.69 -18.14 11.56
C LEU A 366 -33.13 -17.63 11.75
N GLY A 367 -33.74 -17.01 10.73
CA GLY A 367 -35.14 -16.55 10.78
C GLY A 367 -36.19 -17.65 10.57
N GLU A 368 -35.89 -18.68 9.77
CA GLU A 368 -36.87 -19.69 9.34
C GLU A 368 -36.42 -21.13 9.60
N TYR A 369 -36.32 -21.51 10.88
CA TYR A 369 -36.47 -22.92 11.26
C TYR A 369 -37.41 -23.08 12.44
N ARG A 370 -38.67 -23.39 12.11
CA ARG A 370 -39.66 -23.89 13.08
C ARG A 370 -39.12 -25.21 13.64
N LEU A 371 -39.08 -25.34 14.97
CA LEU A 371 -38.69 -26.60 15.63
C LEU A 371 -39.44 -27.78 14.99
N PRO A 372 -38.75 -28.83 14.51
CA PRO A 372 -39.42 -30.05 14.10
C PRO A 372 -40.32 -30.56 15.24
N PRO A 373 -41.57 -30.98 14.97
CA PRO A 373 -42.43 -31.53 16.01
C PRO A 373 -41.72 -32.71 16.68
N LYS A 374 -41.87 -32.84 18.00
CA LYS A 374 -41.17 -33.84 18.81
C LYS A 374 -41.31 -35.23 18.18
N ILE A 375 -40.23 -35.74 17.58
CA ILE A 375 -40.19 -37.09 17.05
C ILE A 375 -40.20 -38.03 18.26
N GLU A 376 -41.34 -38.67 18.48
CA GLU A 376 -41.48 -39.71 19.50
C GLU A 376 -40.48 -40.85 19.23
N LYS A 377 -39.92 -41.42 20.30
CA LYS A 377 -38.82 -42.40 20.23
C LYS A 377 -39.24 -43.69 19.53
N LYS A 378 -39.13 -43.74 18.20
CA LYS A 378 -39.11 -45.01 17.46
C LYS A 378 -37.72 -45.61 17.52
N THR A 379 -37.65 -46.80 18.09
CA THR A 379 -36.42 -47.54 18.40
C THR A 379 -35.70 -48.01 17.13
N VAL A 380 -34.78 -47.19 16.64
CA VAL A 380 -33.66 -47.66 15.81
C VAL A 380 -32.56 -48.15 16.76
N LYS A 381 -31.85 -49.23 16.41
CA LYS A 381 -30.72 -49.73 17.23
C LYS A 381 -29.59 -48.70 17.21
N GLU A 382 -29.49 -47.89 18.26
CA GLU A 382 -28.54 -46.78 18.34
C GLU A 382 -27.08 -47.30 18.38
N GLN A 383 -26.30 -46.99 17.34
CA GLN A 383 -24.84 -46.95 17.49
C GLN A 383 -24.47 -45.71 18.29
N VAL A 384 -24.43 -45.86 19.62
CA VAL A 384 -23.89 -44.86 20.53
C VAL A 384 -22.41 -44.65 20.16
N TYR A 385 -22.07 -43.42 19.75
CA TYR A 385 -20.69 -43.02 19.58
C TYR A 385 -20.03 -42.92 20.97
N VAL A 386 -18.91 -43.63 21.14
CA VAL A 386 -18.05 -43.58 22.33
C VAL A 386 -16.75 -42.89 21.94
N PRO A 387 -16.32 -41.82 22.62
CA PRO A 387 -15.06 -41.13 22.32
C PRO A 387 -13.85 -42.00 22.63
N ASP A 388 -12.84 -42.01 21.74
CA ASP A 388 -11.57 -42.69 21.98
C ASP A 388 -10.51 -41.70 22.47
N THR A 389 -10.44 -41.50 23.79
CA THR A 389 -9.53 -40.52 24.41
C THR A 389 -8.05 -40.85 24.28
N ARG A 390 -7.68 -42.03 23.78
CA ARG A 390 -6.29 -42.39 23.44
C ARG A 390 -5.69 -41.51 22.34
N TYR A 391 -6.53 -40.84 21.55
CA TYR A 391 -6.09 -39.85 20.56
C TYR A 391 -5.80 -38.46 21.16
N VAL A 392 -6.04 -38.23 22.47
CA VAL A 392 -5.66 -36.99 23.17
C VAL A 392 -4.37 -37.23 23.95
N LEU A 393 -3.24 -36.84 23.36
CA LEU A 393 -1.90 -37.05 23.91
C LEU A 393 -1.52 -36.10 25.06
N HIS A 394 -2.39 -35.16 25.44
CA HIS A 394 -2.17 -34.27 26.57
C HIS A 394 -2.45 -35.00 27.89
N ASP A 395 -1.59 -34.81 28.90
CA ASP A 395 -1.80 -35.41 30.21
C ASP A 395 -2.78 -34.56 31.05
N ILE A 396 -4.07 -34.79 30.78
CA ILE A 396 -5.23 -34.12 31.40
C ILE A 396 -6.29 -35.16 31.80
N ASP A 397 -7.22 -34.79 32.68
CA ASP A 397 -8.31 -35.66 33.14
C ASP A 397 -9.17 -36.23 31.99
N GLN A 398 -9.73 -37.42 32.18
CA GLN A 398 -10.52 -38.13 31.16
C GLN A 398 -11.69 -37.29 30.62
N GLU A 399 -12.39 -36.54 31.48
CA GLU A 399 -13.46 -35.64 31.04
C GLU A 399 -12.93 -34.50 30.14
N ALA A 400 -11.77 -33.93 30.49
CA ALA A 400 -11.12 -32.92 29.66
C ALA A 400 -10.61 -33.49 28.33
N LYS A 401 -10.18 -34.76 28.28
CA LYS A 401 -9.89 -35.47 27.03
C LYS A 401 -11.15 -35.64 26.16
N GLU A 402 -12.28 -36.01 26.74
CA GLU A 402 -13.56 -36.12 26.02
C GLU A 402 -14.06 -34.77 25.49
N GLN A 403 -13.92 -33.70 26.28
CA GLN A 403 -14.21 -32.32 25.84
C GLN A 403 -13.27 -31.89 24.70
N ALA A 404 -11.96 -32.15 24.78
CA ALA A 404 -11.00 -31.81 23.73
C ALA A 404 -11.38 -32.47 22.39
N LEU A 405 -11.79 -33.74 22.40
CA LEU A 405 -12.26 -34.46 21.22
C LEU A 405 -13.48 -33.79 20.55
N LEU A 406 -14.34 -33.07 21.28
CA LEU A 406 -15.48 -32.35 20.70
C LEU A 406 -15.06 -31.09 19.93
N TYR A 407 -14.02 -30.39 20.38
CA TYR A 407 -13.51 -29.16 19.77
C TYR A 407 -12.52 -29.38 18.60
N HIS A 408 -12.26 -30.64 18.22
CA HIS A 408 -11.49 -30.95 17.02
C HIS A 408 -12.11 -30.30 15.76
N SER A 409 -11.27 -29.63 14.96
CA SER A 409 -11.73 -28.73 13.90
C SER A 409 -12.53 -29.42 12.79
N GLU A 410 -12.31 -30.72 12.53
CA GLU A 410 -13.16 -31.54 11.67
C GLU A 410 -14.64 -31.54 12.11
N ARG A 411 -14.88 -31.61 13.43
CA ARG A 411 -16.22 -31.74 14.01
C ARG A 411 -16.93 -30.40 14.02
N LEU A 412 -16.20 -29.33 14.32
CA LEU A 412 -16.71 -27.96 14.21
C LEU A 412 -17.04 -27.60 12.76
N ALA A 413 -16.17 -27.95 11.79
CA ALA A 413 -16.42 -27.74 10.37
C ALA A 413 -17.62 -28.55 9.84
N ILE A 414 -17.81 -29.80 10.30
CA ILE A 414 -19.01 -30.58 9.97
C ILE A 414 -20.24 -29.98 10.63
N ALA A 415 -20.21 -29.65 11.92
CA ALA A 415 -21.35 -29.04 12.61
C ALA A 415 -21.79 -27.74 11.92
N TYR A 416 -20.86 -26.85 11.60
CA TYR A 416 -21.13 -25.64 10.82
C TYR A 416 -21.70 -25.96 9.44
N GLY A 417 -21.07 -26.86 8.68
CA GLY A 417 -21.55 -27.25 7.35
C GLY A 417 -22.97 -27.84 7.38
N LEU A 418 -23.29 -28.65 8.39
CA LEU A 418 -24.61 -29.25 8.58
C LEU A 418 -25.70 -28.24 8.96
N ILE A 419 -25.33 -27.15 9.64
CA ILE A 419 -26.24 -26.06 10.01
C ILE A 419 -26.44 -25.08 8.83
N SER A 420 -25.36 -24.71 8.15
CA SER A 420 -25.32 -23.59 7.21
C SER A 420 -25.68 -23.94 5.76
N THR A 421 -25.86 -25.23 5.42
CA THR A 421 -26.14 -25.67 4.05
C THR A 421 -27.38 -26.58 3.96
N PRO A 422 -28.12 -26.58 2.83
CA PRO A 422 -29.36 -27.35 2.70
C PRO A 422 -29.20 -28.86 2.94
N ALA A 423 -30.30 -29.49 3.34
CA ALA A 423 -30.36 -30.94 3.49
C ALA A 423 -30.04 -31.64 2.16
N ARG A 424 -29.30 -32.76 2.25
CA ARG A 424 -28.85 -33.62 1.11
C ARG A 424 -27.84 -33.02 0.14
N THR A 425 -27.49 -31.73 0.20
CA THR A 425 -26.28 -31.22 -0.48
C THR A 425 -25.05 -32.01 0.03
N PRO A 426 -23.99 -32.28 -0.75
CA PRO A 426 -22.74 -32.80 -0.17
C PRO A 426 -22.11 -31.82 0.84
N LEU A 427 -21.19 -32.27 1.69
CA LEU A 427 -20.21 -31.37 2.33
C LEU A 427 -18.82 -31.67 1.77
N ARG A 428 -18.02 -30.62 1.57
CA ARG A 428 -16.59 -30.73 1.26
C ARG A 428 -15.80 -29.92 2.29
N ILE A 429 -14.90 -30.59 3.00
CA ILE A 429 -14.05 -29.99 4.03
C ILE A 429 -12.59 -30.28 3.65
N ILE A 430 -11.72 -29.30 3.85
CA ILE A 430 -10.30 -29.39 3.53
C ILE A 430 -9.51 -29.07 4.81
N LYS A 431 -8.62 -29.98 5.21
CA LYS A 431 -7.75 -29.85 6.39
C LYS A 431 -6.28 -30.02 5.99
N ASN A 432 -5.42 -29.14 6.48
CA ASN A 432 -3.97 -29.18 6.22
C ASN A 432 -3.21 -30.16 7.13
N LEU A 433 -3.93 -30.83 8.04
CA LEU A 433 -3.42 -31.85 8.96
C LEU A 433 -4.15 -33.18 8.70
N ARG A 434 -3.56 -34.31 9.11
CA ARG A 434 -4.23 -35.62 9.07
C ARG A 434 -5.48 -35.61 9.96
N ILE A 435 -6.47 -36.44 9.62
CA ILE A 435 -7.64 -36.69 10.47
C ILE A 435 -7.27 -37.60 11.65
N CYS A 436 -7.83 -37.35 12.84
CA CYS A 436 -7.62 -38.22 14.01
C CYS A 436 -8.49 -39.49 13.95
N GLY A 437 -8.10 -40.59 14.62
CA GLY A 437 -8.85 -41.86 14.54
C GLY A 437 -10.26 -41.78 15.14
N ASP A 438 -10.40 -41.12 16.29
CA ASP A 438 -11.70 -40.77 16.88
C ASP A 438 -12.55 -39.93 15.91
N CYS A 439 -11.95 -38.89 15.32
CA CYS A 439 -12.57 -38.01 14.34
C CYS A 439 -13.12 -38.84 13.17
N HIS A 440 -12.30 -39.71 12.58
CA HIS A 440 -12.66 -40.58 11.46
C HIS A 440 -13.85 -41.50 11.81
N ASN A 441 -13.87 -42.06 13.03
CA ASN A 441 -15.00 -42.85 13.52
C ASN A 441 -16.28 -42.02 13.74
N ALA A 442 -16.15 -40.83 14.33
CA ALA A 442 -17.26 -39.91 14.52
C ALA A 442 -17.88 -39.45 13.18
N ILE A 443 -17.07 -39.20 12.14
CA ILE A 443 -17.55 -38.77 10.82
C ILE A 443 -18.27 -39.90 10.08
N LYS A 444 -17.83 -41.16 10.20
CA LYS A 444 -18.63 -42.30 9.74
C LYS A 444 -20.02 -42.27 10.38
N ILE A 445 -20.10 -42.21 11.70
CA ILE A 445 -21.39 -42.20 12.42
C ILE A 445 -22.25 -40.99 12.00
N MET A 446 -21.67 -39.79 11.88
CA MET A 446 -22.38 -38.59 11.39
C MET A 446 -22.92 -38.76 9.97
N SER A 447 -22.15 -39.30 9.01
CA SER A 447 -22.61 -39.50 7.63
C SER A 447 -23.85 -40.40 7.54
N ARG A 448 -23.97 -41.41 8.42
CA ARG A 448 -25.15 -42.29 8.51
C ARG A 448 -26.34 -41.62 9.19
N ILE A 449 -26.12 -40.90 10.29
CA ILE A 449 -27.20 -40.21 11.03
C ILE A 449 -27.84 -39.10 10.18
N VAL A 450 -27.03 -38.36 9.41
CA VAL A 450 -27.52 -37.28 8.54
C VAL A 450 -28.02 -37.81 7.19
N GLY A 451 -27.57 -38.99 6.74
CA GLY A 451 -27.89 -39.52 5.41
C GLY A 451 -27.29 -38.67 4.29
N ARG A 452 -26.04 -38.22 4.47
CA ARG A 452 -25.38 -37.17 3.67
C ARG A 452 -23.94 -37.55 3.37
N GLU A 453 -23.50 -37.32 2.14
CA GLU A 453 -22.09 -37.52 1.77
C GLU A 453 -21.23 -36.40 2.34
N LEU A 454 -20.18 -36.79 3.09
CA LEU A 454 -19.19 -35.89 3.67
C LEU A 454 -17.83 -36.22 3.02
N ILE A 455 -17.26 -35.26 2.29
CA ILE A 455 -15.98 -35.41 1.61
C ILE A 455 -14.93 -34.61 2.39
N VAL A 456 -14.03 -35.31 3.08
CA VAL A 456 -12.97 -34.67 3.87
C VAL A 456 -11.62 -34.91 3.20
N ARG A 457 -10.97 -33.84 2.74
CA ARG A 457 -9.56 -33.87 2.34
C ARG A 457 -8.69 -33.66 3.58
N ASP A 458 -7.71 -34.53 3.79
CA ASP A 458 -6.59 -34.28 4.69
C ASP A 458 -5.28 -34.11 3.91
N ASN A 459 -4.15 -34.04 4.62
CA ASN A 459 -2.84 -33.87 4.02
C ASN A 459 -2.25 -35.15 3.35
N LYS A 460 -3.03 -36.24 3.24
CA LYS A 460 -2.64 -37.47 2.54
C LYS A 460 -3.63 -37.89 1.45
N ARG A 461 -4.94 -37.72 1.63
CA ARG A 461 -5.95 -38.14 0.63
C ARG A 461 -7.32 -37.46 0.81
N PHE A 462 -8.26 -37.86 -0.04
CA PHE A 462 -9.70 -37.65 0.16
C PHE A 462 -10.33 -38.87 0.86
N HIS A 463 -11.12 -38.59 1.89
CA HIS A 463 -11.95 -39.54 2.62
C HIS A 463 -13.42 -39.23 2.30
N HIS A 464 -14.09 -40.11 1.56
CA HIS A 464 -15.51 -39.99 1.26
C HIS A 464 -16.32 -40.82 2.26
N PHE A 465 -17.08 -40.14 3.13
CA PHE A 465 -17.94 -40.77 4.12
C PHE A 465 -19.38 -40.80 3.63
N LYS A 466 -19.94 -42.00 3.55
CA LYS A 466 -21.32 -42.24 3.10
C LYS A 466 -21.90 -43.44 3.82
N ASP A 467 -23.12 -43.31 4.33
CA ASP A 467 -23.86 -44.36 5.06
C ASP A 467 -23.07 -45.00 6.22
N GLY A 468 -22.11 -44.26 6.78
CA GLY A 468 -21.20 -44.71 7.83
C GLY A 468 -20.15 -45.72 7.39
N LYS A 469 -19.76 -45.70 6.11
CA LYS A 469 -18.51 -46.25 5.59
C LYS A 469 -17.62 -45.09 5.13
N CYS A 470 -16.31 -45.33 5.04
CA CYS A 470 -15.36 -44.39 4.42
C CYS A 470 -14.62 -45.08 3.26
N SER A 471 -14.28 -44.33 2.21
CA SER A 471 -13.53 -44.80 1.03
C SER A 471 -12.14 -45.39 1.31
N CYS A 472 -11.67 -45.33 2.55
CA CYS A 472 -10.38 -45.85 2.99
C CYS A 472 -10.42 -47.28 3.55
N ASN A 473 -11.60 -47.89 3.70
CA ASN A 473 -11.79 -49.18 4.38
C ASN A 473 -11.12 -49.26 5.77
N ASP A 474 -11.17 -48.15 6.51
CA ASP A 474 -10.54 -47.97 7.83
C ASP A 474 -9.01 -48.16 7.89
N TYR A 475 -8.32 -48.06 6.75
CA TYR A 475 -6.87 -47.87 6.67
C TYR A 475 -6.54 -46.37 6.77
N TRP A 476 -6.57 -45.80 7.98
CA TRP A 476 -6.46 -44.34 8.25
C TRP A 476 -5.05 -43.75 8.05
#